data_AF-A0A6I2FD81-F1
#
_entry.id   AF-A0A6I2FD81-F1
#
_cell.length_a   1.000
_cell.length_b   1.000
_cell.length_c   1.000
_cell.angle_alpha   90.00
_cell.angle_beta   90.00
_cell.angle_gamma   90.00
#
_symmetry.space_group_name_H-M   'P 1'
#
loop_
_entity.id
_entity.type
_entity.pdbx_description
1 polymer ?
#
loop_
_entity_poly.entity_id
_entity_poly.type
_entity_poly.pdbx_seq_one_letter_code
_entity_poly.pdbx_strand_id
1 'polypeptide(L)'
;MIMPNIPALIAWGIFTAFFIDVGWTPNADLSTIVGPMIHYLLPILIAYTGGHMVYGVRGAVVASIATFGVIAGSDNLIAQFNAELAKTDPTAAPLGQIHMFIGAMIMAPIAAYTMKWLDRLWEGRIKAGFEMLVNMFSAGIWGFVLAVIGFYPLAWLVNGLMNVLSTAVNWLVSAHLLPLTSILIEPAKVFFLNNAINHGVLTPLGIEQASGEAHKSILFLLEANPGPGIGLLLAFTIFGIGAARASAPGAAVIQFIGGIHEVYFPFALMKPTLIIALILGGMTGVTTNVLFNSGLRAPAAPGSIIAVIAQTYQTDYVGVILSVILSAAVTFVVAAVILRASRRKDLAAAAAGTDRFEAAISQTETNKGKSSDALAGLRDGATEAAAAGADTLVGGRTVTSIVFACDAGMGSSAMGASVLRNKIKKAGLDGVTVVNKAIANLDGSADLIITQNQLTDRARTRAPDAIHVSVDNFMNSPKYDEVVELVREQHEPTP
;
A
#
# COMPACT_ATOMS: atom_id res chain seq x y z
N MET A 1 3.95 7.05 7.71
CA MET A 1 2.98 7.69 8.63
C MET A 1 1.57 7.17 8.42
N ILE A 2 1.04 7.17 7.19
CA ILE A 2 -0.34 6.75 6.91
C ILE A 2 -0.52 5.22 6.83
N MET A 3 0.35 4.53 6.09
CA MET A 3 0.22 3.07 5.88
C MET A 3 0.03 2.22 7.16
N PRO A 4 0.82 2.39 8.25
CA PRO A 4 0.62 1.59 9.45
C PRO A 4 -0.75 1.83 10.14
N ASN A 5 -1.43 2.92 9.80
CA ASN A 5 -2.71 3.32 10.34
C ASN A 5 -3.89 2.98 9.42
N ILE A 6 -3.67 2.28 8.30
CA ILE A 6 -4.73 1.81 7.39
C ILE A 6 -5.84 1.03 8.12
N PRO A 7 -5.55 0.12 9.08
CA PRO A 7 -6.62 -0.57 9.81
C PRO A 7 -7.61 0.37 10.51
N ALA A 8 -7.14 1.51 11.04
CA ALA A 8 -8.01 2.50 11.66
C ALA A 8 -8.87 3.24 10.61
N LEU A 9 -8.31 3.53 9.43
CA LEU A 9 -9.06 4.10 8.30
C LEU A 9 -10.13 3.13 7.78
N ILE A 10 -9.83 1.83 7.71
CA ILE A 10 -10.78 0.79 7.33
C ILE A 10 -11.92 0.71 8.34
N ALA A 11 -11.59 0.63 9.64
CA ALA A 11 -12.59 0.59 10.70
C ALA A 11 -13.52 1.81 10.64
N TRP A 12 -12.94 3.00 10.52
CA TRP A 12 -13.70 4.24 10.32
C TRP A 12 -14.61 4.17 9.08
N GLY A 13 -14.07 3.73 7.94
CA GLY A 13 -14.83 3.57 6.70
C GLY A 13 -16.02 2.62 6.84
N ILE A 14 -15.87 1.52 7.59
CA ILE A 14 -16.96 0.58 7.89
C ILE A 14 -18.05 1.26 8.73
N PHE A 15 -17.68 1.96 9.80
CA PHE A 15 -18.66 2.71 10.61
C PHE A 15 -19.44 3.70 9.74
N THR A 16 -18.73 4.45 8.89
CA THR A 16 -19.34 5.41 7.97
C THR A 16 -20.23 4.75 6.93
N ALA A 17 -19.84 3.60 6.37
CA ALA A 17 -20.63 2.90 5.37
C ALA A 17 -21.95 2.37 5.94
N PHE A 18 -21.94 1.86 7.17
CA PHE A 18 -23.11 1.21 7.75
C PHE A 18 -24.01 2.16 8.53
N PHE A 19 -23.47 3.00 9.41
CA PHE A 19 -24.25 3.55 10.51
C PHE A 19 -24.64 5.03 10.39
N ILE A 20 -24.07 5.79 9.46
CA ILE A 20 -24.53 7.17 9.21
C ILE A 20 -25.95 7.16 8.61
N ASP A 21 -26.60 8.33 8.56
CA ASP A 21 -27.99 8.46 8.08
C ASP A 21 -28.20 7.93 6.66
N VAL A 22 -27.21 8.14 5.79
CA VAL A 22 -27.18 7.63 4.41
C VAL A 22 -26.46 6.27 4.28
N GLY A 23 -26.22 5.60 5.42
CA GLY A 23 -25.56 4.31 5.57
C GLY A 23 -26.40 3.13 5.07
N TRP A 24 -25.81 1.93 5.01
CA TRP A 24 -26.55 0.69 4.69
C TRP A 24 -27.55 0.29 5.80
N THR A 25 -27.18 0.50 7.05
CA THR A 25 -27.98 0.18 8.25
C THR A 25 -27.86 1.32 9.27
N PRO A 26 -28.50 2.48 9.00
CA PRO A 26 -28.35 3.68 9.82
C PRO A 26 -28.61 3.42 11.30
N ASN A 27 -27.73 3.93 12.17
CA ASN A 27 -27.86 3.83 13.61
C ASN A 27 -27.27 5.08 14.26
N ALA A 28 -28.13 5.92 14.84
CA ALA A 28 -27.75 7.21 15.41
C ALA A 28 -26.68 7.10 16.49
N ASP A 29 -26.78 6.09 17.37
CA ASP A 29 -25.83 5.90 18.48
C ASP A 29 -24.43 5.51 17.95
N LEU A 30 -24.35 4.57 17.02
CA LEU A 30 -23.08 4.12 16.42
C LEU A 30 -22.49 5.16 15.45
N SER A 31 -23.32 5.98 14.81
CA SER A 31 -22.88 7.08 13.95
C SER A 31 -22.02 8.09 14.72
N THR A 32 -22.26 8.28 16.02
CA THR A 32 -21.48 9.21 16.86
C THR A 32 -19.99 8.88 16.94
N ILE A 33 -19.56 7.67 16.57
CA ILE A 33 -18.16 7.23 16.54
C ILE A 33 -17.41 7.86 15.35
N VAL A 34 -18.09 8.11 14.23
CA VAL A 34 -17.50 8.50 12.96
C VAL A 34 -16.73 9.82 13.08
N GLY A 35 -17.34 10.84 13.69
CA GLY A 35 -16.75 12.18 13.85
C GLY A 35 -15.47 12.17 14.71
N PRO A 36 -15.50 11.67 15.96
CA PRO A 36 -14.32 11.60 16.81
C PRO A 36 -13.17 10.77 16.23
N MET A 37 -13.48 9.70 15.48
CA MET A 37 -12.45 8.91 14.82
C MET A 37 -11.69 9.74 13.78
N ILE A 38 -12.38 10.44 12.89
CA ILE A 38 -11.71 11.21 11.85
C ILE A 38 -11.08 12.49 12.34
N HIS A 39 -11.71 13.16 13.30
CA HIS A 39 -11.25 14.45 13.79
C HIS A 39 -10.07 14.31 14.76
N TYR A 40 -10.10 13.32 15.64
CA TYR A 40 -9.07 13.14 16.67
C TYR A 40 -8.21 11.90 16.42
N LEU A 41 -8.82 10.71 16.40
CA LEU A 41 -8.08 9.45 16.45
C LEU A 41 -7.12 9.30 15.26
N LEU A 42 -7.60 9.52 14.03
CA LEU A 42 -6.82 9.30 12.82
C LEU A 42 -5.63 10.27 12.70
N PRO A 43 -5.78 11.60 12.84
CA PRO A 43 -4.63 12.51 12.85
C PRO A 43 -3.63 12.20 13.97
N ILE A 44 -4.10 11.86 15.17
CA ILE A 44 -3.22 11.55 16.32
C ILE A 44 -2.42 10.27 16.06
N LEU A 45 -3.03 9.23 15.49
CA LEU A 45 -2.34 7.99 15.11
C LEU A 45 -1.30 8.22 14.01
N ILE A 46 -1.60 9.09 13.04
CA ILE A 46 -0.65 9.51 12.01
C ILE A 46 0.54 10.22 12.67
N ALA A 47 0.27 11.13 13.60
CA ALA A 47 1.30 11.85 14.33
C ALA A 47 2.14 10.94 15.21
N TYR A 48 1.51 10.02 15.94
CA TYR A 48 2.18 9.03 16.76
C TYR A 48 3.15 8.20 15.92
N THR A 49 2.66 7.61 14.83
CA THR A 49 3.48 6.79 13.93
C THR A 49 4.60 7.61 13.27
N GLY A 50 4.34 8.86 12.89
CA GLY A 50 5.38 9.77 12.37
C GLY A 50 6.47 10.09 13.37
N GLY A 51 6.07 10.48 14.58
CA GLY A 51 7.01 10.77 15.64
C GLY A 51 7.81 9.53 16.04
N HIS A 52 7.18 8.35 16.02
CA HIS A 52 7.83 7.07 16.31
C HIS A 52 8.94 6.73 15.32
N MET A 53 8.71 6.93 14.02
CA MET A 53 9.72 6.67 12.99
C MET A 53 10.96 7.57 13.12
N VAL A 54 10.80 8.78 13.67
CA VAL A 54 11.91 9.75 13.80
C VAL A 54 12.65 9.59 15.14
N TYR A 55 11.93 9.41 16.24
CA TYR A 55 12.52 9.40 17.58
C TYR A 55 11.81 8.47 18.58
N GLY A 56 11.36 7.30 18.10
CA GLY A 56 10.78 6.25 18.92
C GLY A 56 9.56 6.70 19.73
N VAL A 57 9.27 6.00 20.83
CA VAL A 57 8.07 6.26 21.64
C VAL A 57 8.01 7.71 22.17
N ARG A 58 9.15 8.31 22.52
CA ARG A 58 9.17 9.72 22.95
C ARG A 58 8.74 10.67 21.84
N GLY A 59 9.32 10.52 20.64
CA GLY A 59 8.90 11.30 19.48
C GLY A 59 7.42 11.12 19.18
N ALA A 60 6.91 9.89 19.32
CA ALA A 60 5.51 9.56 19.11
C ALA A 60 4.56 10.32 20.05
N VAL A 61 4.84 10.27 21.37
CA VAL A 61 4.01 10.94 22.38
C VAL A 61 4.03 12.45 22.20
N VAL A 62 5.21 13.04 22.01
CA VAL A 62 5.36 14.50 21.82
C VAL A 62 4.66 14.96 20.54
N ALA A 63 4.77 14.19 19.44
CA ALA A 63 4.07 14.45 18.19
C ALA A 63 2.54 14.39 18.37
N SER A 64 2.02 13.43 19.14
CA SER A 64 0.58 13.33 19.43
C SER A 64 0.08 14.54 20.21
N ILE A 65 0.79 14.97 21.27
CA ILE A 65 0.43 16.16 22.07
C ILE A 65 0.45 17.42 21.19
N ALA A 66 1.52 17.58 20.41
CA ALA A 66 1.67 18.71 19.50
C ALA A 66 0.54 18.78 18.47
N THR A 67 0.20 17.64 17.86
CA THR A 67 -0.89 17.53 16.86
C THR A 67 -2.25 17.79 17.48
N PHE A 68 -2.47 17.38 18.73
CA PHE A 68 -3.70 17.74 19.45
C PHE A 68 -3.84 19.25 19.59
N GLY A 69 -2.74 19.96 19.83
CA GLY A 69 -2.70 21.43 19.78
C GLY A 69 -3.15 21.99 18.42
N VAL A 70 -2.70 21.39 17.31
CA VAL A 70 -3.11 21.80 15.94
C VAL A 70 -4.61 21.60 15.73
N ILE A 71 -5.17 20.46 16.17
CA ILE A 71 -6.61 20.17 16.07
C ILE A 71 -7.40 21.23 16.85
N ALA A 72 -7.06 21.44 18.13
CA ALA A 72 -7.74 22.40 18.99
C ALA A 72 -7.63 23.83 18.47
N GLY A 73 -6.48 24.20 17.89
CA GLY A 73 -6.28 25.50 17.24
C GLY A 73 -7.19 25.68 16.03
N SER A 74 -7.34 24.62 15.22
CA SER A 74 -8.27 24.63 14.09
C SER A 74 -9.71 24.82 14.54
N ASP A 75 -10.14 24.05 15.53
CA ASP A 75 -11.50 24.12 16.06
C ASP A 75 -11.79 25.52 16.60
N ASN A 76 -10.80 26.15 17.23
CA ASN A 76 -10.92 27.52 17.69
C ASN A 76 -11.07 28.52 16.53
N LEU A 77 -10.28 28.39 15.45
CA LEU A 77 -10.39 29.25 14.27
C LEU A 77 -11.74 29.10 13.57
N ILE A 78 -12.23 27.86 13.42
CA ILE A 78 -13.55 27.59 12.84
C ILE A 78 -14.66 28.13 13.72
N ALA A 79 -14.57 27.97 15.05
CA ALA A 79 -15.55 28.53 15.97
C ALA A 79 -15.61 30.06 15.88
N GLN A 80 -14.45 30.73 15.78
CA GLN A 80 -14.41 32.18 15.57
C GLN A 80 -15.05 32.57 14.23
N PHE A 81 -14.73 31.86 13.14
CA PHE A 81 -15.33 32.10 11.83
C PHE A 81 -16.85 31.95 11.87
N ASN A 82 -17.35 30.86 12.45
CA ASN A 82 -18.79 30.60 12.55
C ASN A 82 -19.51 31.63 13.43
N ALA A 83 -18.85 32.10 14.49
CA ALA A 83 -19.39 33.16 15.34
C ALA A 83 -19.51 34.50 14.61
N GLU A 84 -18.58 34.82 13.70
CA GLU A 84 -18.68 35.99 12.83
C GLU A 84 -19.71 35.78 11.71
N LEU A 85 -19.73 34.61 11.08
CA LEU A 85 -20.70 34.25 10.04
C LEU A 85 -22.13 34.41 10.54
N ALA A 86 -22.42 33.90 11.75
CA ALA A 86 -23.74 34.02 12.37
C ALA A 86 -24.19 35.49 12.57
N LYS A 87 -23.26 36.45 12.66
CA LYS A 87 -23.57 37.88 12.75
C LYS A 87 -23.80 38.49 11.37
N THR A 88 -23.01 38.10 10.37
CA THR A 88 -23.01 38.73 9.04
C THR A 88 -24.01 38.11 8.08
N ASP A 89 -24.23 36.81 8.17
CA ASP A 89 -25.20 36.05 7.38
C ASP A 89 -25.79 34.92 8.24
N PRO A 90 -26.87 35.21 9.00
CA PRO A 90 -27.51 34.23 9.86
C PRO A 90 -28.13 33.04 9.12
N THR A 91 -28.24 33.11 7.80
CA THR A 91 -28.84 32.06 6.97
C THR A 91 -27.80 31.11 6.37
N ALA A 92 -26.53 31.49 6.40
CA ALA A 92 -25.44 30.64 5.94
C ALA A 92 -25.19 29.47 6.90
N ALA A 93 -24.97 28.27 6.35
CA ALA A 93 -24.61 27.11 7.14
C ALA A 93 -23.23 27.31 7.80
N PRO A 94 -23.05 26.95 9.09
CA PRO A 94 -21.75 27.04 9.74
C PRO A 94 -20.77 26.07 9.09
N LEU A 95 -19.49 26.44 9.08
CA LEU A 95 -18.42 25.54 8.67
C LEU A 95 -18.32 24.37 9.65
N GLY A 96 -18.14 23.18 9.08
CA GLY A 96 -17.78 21.98 9.81
C GLY A 96 -16.34 22.02 10.33
N GLN A 97 -15.86 20.89 10.81
CA GLN A 97 -14.49 20.75 11.30
C GLN A 97 -13.51 20.51 10.15
N ILE A 98 -12.29 21.06 10.27
CA ILE A 98 -11.17 20.71 9.39
C ILE A 98 -10.35 19.60 10.06
N HIS A 99 -10.34 18.42 9.45
CA HIS A 99 -9.60 17.27 9.97
C HIS A 99 -8.09 17.43 9.69
N MET A 100 -7.29 17.49 10.75
CA MET A 100 -5.88 17.90 10.69
C MET A 100 -4.90 16.81 10.23
N PHE A 101 -5.19 16.14 9.12
CA PHE A 101 -4.28 15.17 8.50
C PHE A 101 -2.96 15.83 8.04
N ILE A 102 -3.04 16.96 7.32
CA ILE A 102 -1.84 17.74 6.93
C ILE A 102 -1.10 18.27 8.16
N GLY A 103 -1.86 18.81 9.12
CA GLY A 103 -1.31 19.28 10.39
C GLY A 103 -0.51 18.19 11.10
N ALA A 104 -1.05 16.98 11.21
CA ALA A 104 -0.35 15.82 11.76
C ALA A 104 0.90 15.42 10.96
N MET A 105 0.81 15.42 9.63
CA MET A 105 1.94 15.07 8.75
C MET A 105 3.11 16.05 8.85
N ILE A 106 2.82 17.34 9.05
CA ILE A 106 3.83 18.38 9.26
C ILE A 106 4.36 18.33 10.70
N MET A 107 3.46 18.26 11.68
CA MET A 107 3.83 18.42 13.08
C MET A 107 4.62 17.23 13.61
N ALA A 108 4.34 16.01 13.16
CA ALA A 108 4.99 14.82 13.69
C ALA A 108 6.52 14.79 13.50
N PRO A 109 7.07 14.98 12.28
CA PRO A 109 8.52 15.02 12.10
C PRO A 109 9.15 16.20 12.83
N ILE A 110 8.51 17.38 12.84
CA ILE A 110 9.01 18.57 13.54
C ILE A 110 9.09 18.30 15.05
N ALA A 111 8.02 17.77 15.64
CA ALA A 111 7.94 17.48 17.06
C ALA A 111 8.99 16.45 17.49
N ALA A 112 9.12 15.36 16.74
CA ALA A 112 10.09 14.32 17.08
C ALA A 112 11.54 14.75 16.83
N TYR A 113 11.82 15.50 15.76
CA TYR A 113 13.16 16.02 15.47
C TYR A 113 13.60 17.05 16.51
N THR A 114 12.73 17.98 16.89
CA THR A 114 13.03 18.97 17.92
C THR A 114 13.14 18.35 19.30
N MET A 115 12.37 17.29 19.61
CA MET A 115 12.54 16.51 20.83
C MET A 115 13.90 15.81 20.87
N LYS A 116 14.33 15.20 19.75
CA LYS A 116 15.66 14.61 19.61
C LYS A 116 16.77 15.64 19.80
N TRP A 117 16.58 16.84 19.27
CA TRP A 117 17.52 17.94 19.47
C TRP A 117 17.57 18.40 20.93
N LEU A 118 16.42 18.50 21.59
CA LEU A 118 16.35 18.89 23.00
C LEU A 118 17.07 17.89 23.90
N ASP A 119 16.87 16.58 23.71
CA ASP A 119 17.53 15.55 24.52
C ASP A 119 19.06 15.61 24.42
N ARG A 120 19.59 15.93 23.23
CA ARG A 120 21.04 16.08 23.00
C ARG A 120 21.70 17.16 23.86
N LEU A 121 20.95 18.16 24.35
CA LEU A 121 21.51 19.23 25.17
C LEU A 121 21.99 18.74 26.55
N TRP A 122 21.44 17.62 27.05
CA TRP A 122 21.71 17.09 28.38
C TRP A 122 22.18 15.62 28.38
N GLU A 123 22.43 15.04 27.20
CA GLU A 123 23.07 13.73 27.06
C GLU A 123 24.37 13.66 27.88
N GLY A 124 24.49 12.63 28.72
CA GLY A 124 25.64 12.44 29.60
C GLY A 124 25.76 13.42 30.77
N ARG A 125 24.82 14.37 30.93
CA ARG A 125 24.79 15.34 32.04
C ARG A 125 23.79 15.00 33.13
N ILE A 126 22.89 14.05 32.87
CA ILE A 126 21.87 13.62 33.83
C ILE A 126 22.48 12.59 34.79
N LYS A 127 22.29 12.79 36.09
CA LYS A 127 22.73 11.84 37.10
C LYS A 127 21.94 10.54 36.99
N ALA A 128 22.62 9.41 37.17
CA ALA A 128 21.97 8.09 37.22
C ALA A 128 20.80 8.09 38.22
N GLY A 129 19.67 7.52 37.80
CA GLY A 129 18.42 7.51 38.57
C GLY A 129 17.47 8.70 38.32
N PHE A 130 17.96 9.83 37.81
CA PHE A 130 17.11 10.98 37.40
C PHE A 130 16.69 10.96 35.93
N GLU A 131 17.29 10.08 35.13
CA GLU A 131 17.05 9.99 33.68
C GLU A 131 15.58 9.85 33.33
N MET A 132 14.85 8.94 33.98
CA MET A 132 13.43 8.73 33.71
C MET A 132 12.59 9.98 34.04
N LEU A 133 12.90 10.65 35.16
CA LEU A 133 12.23 11.89 35.57
C LEU A 133 12.46 12.99 34.52
N VAL A 134 13.73 13.25 34.17
CA VAL A 134 14.08 14.27 33.19
C VAL A 134 13.47 13.94 31.83
N ASN A 135 13.48 12.68 31.42
CA ASN A 135 12.92 12.24 30.14
C ASN A 135 11.40 12.44 30.06
N MET A 136 10.66 12.11 31.12
CA MET A 136 9.21 12.31 31.16
C MET A 136 8.83 13.80 31.24
N PHE A 137 9.47 14.56 32.14
CA PHE A 137 9.16 15.98 32.32
C PHE A 137 9.56 16.82 31.10
N SER A 138 10.74 16.59 30.52
CA SER A 138 11.16 17.33 29.31
C SER A 138 10.26 17.01 28.12
N ALA A 139 9.85 15.75 27.92
CA ALA A 139 8.90 15.40 26.88
C ALA A 139 7.53 16.06 27.10
N GLY A 140 7.04 16.09 28.34
CA GLY A 140 5.78 16.76 28.69
C GLY A 140 5.83 18.27 28.48
N ILE A 141 6.86 18.95 28.98
CA ILE A 141 7.04 20.40 28.83
C ILE A 141 7.24 20.76 27.35
N TRP A 142 8.05 20.00 26.62
CA TRP A 142 8.26 20.25 25.20
C TRP A 142 7.01 19.96 24.37
N GLY A 143 6.28 18.90 24.70
CA GLY A 143 4.96 18.62 24.13
C GLY A 143 3.99 19.77 24.35
N PHE A 144 3.95 20.35 25.56
CA PHE A 144 3.14 21.54 25.85
C PHE A 144 3.53 22.74 24.97
N VAL A 145 4.82 23.06 24.87
CA VAL A 145 5.31 24.17 24.02
C VAL A 145 4.91 23.93 22.57
N LEU A 146 5.12 22.72 22.05
CA LEU A 146 4.77 22.35 20.70
C LEU A 146 3.25 22.31 20.46
N ALA A 147 2.44 22.01 21.47
CA ALA A 147 0.98 22.12 21.36
C ALA A 147 0.53 23.57 21.22
N VAL A 148 1.16 24.52 21.92
CA VAL A 148 0.90 25.96 21.75
C VAL A 148 1.32 26.43 20.35
N ILE A 149 2.47 25.97 19.85
CA ILE A 149 2.92 26.21 18.47
C ILE A 149 1.96 25.55 17.47
N GLY A 150 1.47 24.36 17.77
CA GLY A 150 0.45 23.70 16.95
C GLY A 150 -0.83 24.53 16.87
N PHE A 151 -1.28 25.04 18.02
CA PHE A 151 -2.54 25.76 18.19
C PHE A 151 -2.59 27.09 17.44
N TYR A 152 -1.54 27.91 17.53
CA TYR A 152 -1.56 29.24 16.93
C TYR A 152 -1.02 29.23 15.48
N PRO A 153 0.31 29.18 15.25
CA PRO A 153 0.84 29.37 13.91
C PRO A 153 0.51 28.22 12.96
N LEU A 154 0.58 26.96 13.41
CA LEU A 154 0.40 25.84 12.50
C LEU A 154 -1.08 25.64 12.12
N ALA A 155 -2.00 25.75 13.07
CA ALA A 155 -3.43 25.69 12.76
C ALA A 155 -3.84 26.79 11.78
N TRP A 156 -3.39 28.04 12.00
CA TRP A 156 -3.64 29.14 11.08
C TRP A 156 -3.12 28.85 9.66
N LEU A 157 -1.88 28.36 9.57
CA LEU A 157 -1.25 28.02 8.29
C LEU A 157 -2.03 26.93 7.54
N VAL A 158 -2.38 25.84 8.23
CA VAL A 158 -3.08 24.70 7.61
C VAL A 158 -4.50 25.08 7.20
N ASN A 159 -5.24 25.81 8.04
CA ASN A 159 -6.58 26.31 7.68
C ASN A 159 -6.52 27.24 6.45
N GLY A 160 -5.54 28.15 6.41
CA GLY A 160 -5.33 29.02 5.26
C GLY A 160 -5.03 28.24 3.98
N LEU A 161 -4.16 27.23 4.06
CA LEU A 161 -3.88 26.34 2.93
C LEU A 161 -5.14 25.59 2.48
N MET A 162 -5.92 25.03 3.41
CA MET A 162 -7.15 24.30 3.09
C MET A 162 -8.19 25.19 2.42
N ASN A 163 -8.32 26.45 2.84
CA ASN A 163 -9.21 27.40 2.18
C ASN A 163 -8.81 27.68 0.72
N VAL A 164 -7.50 27.87 0.46
CA VAL A 164 -6.97 28.05 -0.89
C VAL A 164 -7.25 26.82 -1.76
N LEU A 165 -7.00 25.62 -1.22
CA LEU A 165 -7.24 24.36 -1.93
C LEU A 165 -8.72 24.12 -2.19
N SER A 166 -9.59 24.38 -1.20
CA SER A 166 -11.05 24.31 -1.35
C SER A 166 -11.54 25.23 -2.47
N THR A 167 -11.08 26.49 -2.46
CA THR A 167 -11.42 27.48 -3.49
C THR A 167 -10.98 27.02 -4.88
N ALA A 168 -9.75 26.50 -5.01
CA ALA A 168 -9.23 26.01 -6.29
C ALA A 168 -10.01 24.80 -6.81
N VAL A 169 -10.37 23.86 -5.92
CA VAL A 169 -11.18 22.69 -6.27
C VAL A 169 -12.59 23.11 -6.69
N ASN A 170 -13.24 24.02 -5.95
CA ASN A 170 -14.56 24.55 -6.29
C ASN A 170 -14.56 25.28 -7.64
N TRP A 171 -13.47 25.98 -7.97
CA TRP A 171 -13.27 26.57 -9.30
C TRP A 171 -13.16 25.50 -10.39
N LEU A 172 -12.38 24.42 -10.17
CA LEU A 172 -12.27 23.31 -11.12
C LEU A 172 -13.62 22.60 -11.34
N VAL A 173 -14.41 22.45 -10.29
CA VAL A 173 -15.77 21.86 -10.36
C VAL A 173 -16.67 22.75 -11.21
N SER A 174 -16.77 24.04 -10.89
CA SER A 174 -17.66 24.97 -11.59
C SER A 174 -17.26 25.16 -13.06
N ALA A 175 -15.97 25.16 -13.37
CA ALA A 175 -15.45 25.22 -14.73
C ALA A 175 -15.53 23.88 -15.50
N HIS A 176 -16.01 22.79 -14.88
CA HIS A 176 -16.01 21.43 -15.45
C HIS A 176 -14.61 20.93 -15.85
N LEU A 177 -13.58 21.45 -15.20
CA LEU A 177 -12.16 21.14 -15.44
C LEU A 177 -11.61 20.10 -14.46
N LEU A 178 -12.45 19.54 -13.58
CA LEU A 178 -12.08 18.44 -12.68
C LEU A 178 -11.30 17.30 -13.36
N PRO A 179 -11.63 16.85 -14.58
CA PRO A 179 -10.85 15.81 -15.25
C PRO A 179 -9.36 16.13 -15.37
N LEU A 180 -8.98 17.41 -15.51
CA LEU A 180 -7.58 17.83 -15.62
C LEU A 180 -6.76 17.57 -14.35
N THR A 181 -7.40 17.36 -13.20
CA THR A 181 -6.70 17.00 -11.95
C THR A 181 -5.90 15.70 -12.10
N SER A 182 -6.33 14.79 -12.98
CA SER A 182 -5.63 13.54 -13.28
C SER A 182 -4.21 13.74 -13.83
N ILE A 183 -3.92 14.90 -14.46
CA ILE A 183 -2.58 15.25 -14.93
C ILE A 183 -1.60 15.37 -13.75
N LEU A 184 -2.09 15.77 -12.58
CA LEU A 184 -1.30 15.89 -11.36
C LEU A 184 -1.40 14.63 -10.50
N ILE A 185 -2.61 14.11 -10.32
CA ILE A 185 -2.89 13.01 -9.40
C ILE A 185 -2.23 11.72 -9.87
N GLU A 186 -2.37 11.33 -11.14
CA GLU A 186 -1.86 10.03 -11.61
C GLU A 186 -0.33 9.91 -11.54
N PRO A 187 0.46 10.91 -11.98
CA PRO A 187 1.91 10.88 -11.74
C PRO A 187 2.25 10.88 -10.25
N ALA A 188 1.58 11.74 -9.46
CA ALA A 188 1.84 11.83 -8.03
C ALA A 188 1.59 10.51 -7.30
N LYS A 189 0.58 9.72 -7.71
CA LYS A 189 0.34 8.36 -7.21
C LYS A 189 1.54 7.46 -7.44
N VAL A 190 2.04 7.41 -8.67
CA VAL A 190 3.21 6.58 -9.05
C VAL A 190 4.47 6.97 -8.25
N PHE A 191 4.58 8.25 -7.86
CA PHE A 191 5.65 8.76 -6.98
C PHE A 191 5.32 8.72 -5.48
N PHE A 192 4.33 7.94 -5.05
CA PHE A 192 3.96 7.73 -3.63
C PHE A 192 3.45 8.97 -2.88
N LEU A 193 3.00 9.98 -3.62
CA LEU A 193 2.35 11.16 -3.05
C LEU A 193 0.83 10.97 -2.91
N ASN A 194 0.30 9.79 -3.25
CA ASN A 194 -1.12 9.45 -3.14
C ASN A 194 -1.68 9.67 -1.73
N ASN A 195 -0.94 9.24 -0.71
CA ASN A 195 -1.37 9.37 0.69
C ASN A 195 -1.48 10.84 1.13
N ALA A 196 -0.56 11.70 0.66
CA ALA A 196 -0.59 13.13 0.97
C ALA A 196 -1.74 13.84 0.25
N ILE A 197 -1.99 13.50 -1.02
CA ILE A 197 -3.09 14.06 -1.80
C ILE A 197 -4.44 13.58 -1.26
N ASN A 198 -4.61 12.26 -1.10
CA ASN A 198 -5.89 11.68 -0.69
C ASN A 198 -6.24 12.06 0.75
N HIS A 199 -5.41 11.70 1.73
CA HIS A 199 -5.74 11.95 3.13
C HIS A 199 -5.46 13.39 3.58
N GLY A 200 -4.51 14.08 2.94
CA GLY A 200 -4.21 15.46 3.29
C GLY A 200 -5.21 16.46 2.69
N VAL A 201 -5.62 16.28 1.43
CA VAL A 201 -6.40 17.28 0.70
C VAL A 201 -7.79 16.78 0.32
N LEU A 202 -7.89 15.69 -0.43
CA LEU A 202 -9.16 15.25 -1.03
C LEU A 202 -10.16 14.75 0.01
N THR A 203 -9.71 14.02 1.03
CA THR A 203 -10.57 13.45 2.07
C THR A 203 -11.23 14.56 2.90
N PRO A 204 -10.50 15.53 3.50
CA PRO A 204 -11.14 16.63 4.23
C PRO A 204 -12.13 17.43 3.37
N LEU A 205 -11.74 17.82 2.15
CA LEU A 205 -12.62 18.55 1.24
C LEU A 205 -13.85 17.74 0.82
N GLY A 206 -13.67 16.44 0.57
CA GLY A 206 -14.75 15.55 0.20
C GLY A 206 -15.75 15.35 1.33
N ILE A 207 -15.29 15.33 2.59
CA ILE A 207 -16.18 15.22 3.77
C ILE A 207 -16.98 16.50 3.95
N GLU A 208 -16.35 17.66 3.79
CA GLU A 208 -17.05 18.94 3.81
C GLU A 208 -18.17 18.97 2.76
N GLN A 209 -17.86 18.55 1.51
CA GLN A 209 -18.86 18.43 0.44
C GLN A 209 -19.96 17.41 0.75
N ALA A 210 -19.58 16.23 1.27
CA ALA A 210 -20.53 15.17 1.59
C ALA A 210 -21.37 15.46 2.84
N SER A 211 -20.99 16.44 3.66
CA SER A 211 -21.79 16.90 4.80
C SER A 211 -22.90 17.87 4.38
N GLY A 212 -22.83 18.41 3.14
CA GLY A 212 -23.90 19.21 2.55
C GLY A 212 -25.06 18.36 2.03
N GLU A 213 -26.02 19.02 1.37
CA GLU A 213 -27.26 18.41 0.87
C GLU A 213 -27.05 17.26 -0.13
N ALA A 214 -25.90 17.23 -0.81
CA ALA A 214 -25.59 16.19 -1.79
C ALA A 214 -25.27 14.84 -1.13
N HIS A 215 -24.90 14.82 0.16
CA HIS A 215 -24.50 13.62 0.92
C HIS A 215 -23.39 12.76 0.28
N LYS A 216 -22.65 13.35 -0.66
CA LYS A 216 -21.64 12.67 -1.46
C LYS A 216 -20.58 13.64 -1.97
N SER A 217 -19.42 13.09 -2.33
CA SER A 217 -18.38 13.84 -3.04
C SER A 217 -17.72 13.00 -4.12
N ILE A 218 -17.49 13.63 -5.27
CA ILE A 218 -16.67 13.09 -6.36
C ILE A 218 -15.19 13.03 -5.97
N LEU A 219 -14.74 13.87 -5.04
CA LEU A 219 -13.32 13.97 -4.62
C LEU A 219 -12.79 12.66 -4.04
N PHE A 220 -13.66 11.85 -3.45
CA PHE A 220 -13.30 10.52 -2.95
C PHE A 220 -12.94 9.52 -4.06
N LEU A 221 -13.36 9.76 -5.31
CA LEU A 221 -13.07 8.90 -6.47
C LEU A 221 -11.81 9.32 -7.23
N LEU A 222 -11.35 10.56 -7.06
CA LEU A 222 -10.23 11.13 -7.84
C LEU A 222 -8.93 10.32 -7.66
N GLU A 223 -8.70 9.76 -6.47
CA GLU A 223 -7.54 8.89 -6.22
C GLU A 223 -7.95 7.41 -6.12
N ALA A 224 -9.10 7.13 -5.50
CA ALA A 224 -9.51 5.77 -5.14
C ALA A 224 -10.00 4.91 -6.32
N ASN A 225 -10.34 5.51 -7.48
CA ASN A 225 -10.81 4.77 -8.64
C ASN A 225 -9.77 3.71 -9.07
N PRO A 226 -10.09 2.41 -9.00
CA PRO A 226 -9.13 1.36 -9.35
C PRO A 226 -8.99 1.15 -10.87
N GLY A 227 -9.85 1.77 -11.68
CA GLY A 227 -9.94 1.62 -13.13
C GLY A 227 -8.61 1.84 -13.88
N PRO A 228 -7.89 2.96 -13.67
CA PRO A 228 -6.62 3.18 -14.35
C PRO A 228 -5.58 2.08 -14.06
N GLY A 229 -5.43 1.71 -12.79
CA GLY A 229 -4.49 0.66 -12.38
C GLY A 229 -4.80 -0.70 -13.01
N ILE A 230 -6.05 -1.16 -12.93
CA ILE A 230 -6.45 -2.45 -13.51
C ILE A 230 -6.31 -2.46 -15.03
N GLY A 231 -6.64 -1.35 -15.72
CA GLY A 231 -6.45 -1.22 -17.17
C GLY A 231 -5.00 -1.37 -17.60
N LEU A 232 -4.06 -0.76 -16.85
CA LEU A 232 -2.63 -0.90 -17.09
C LEU A 232 -2.17 -2.34 -16.90
N LEU A 233 -2.57 -2.98 -15.80
CA LEU A 233 -2.16 -4.34 -15.48
C LEU A 233 -2.72 -5.36 -16.48
N LEU A 234 -3.97 -5.21 -16.91
CA LEU A 234 -4.54 -6.04 -17.98
C LEU A 234 -3.78 -5.87 -19.31
N ALA A 235 -3.31 -4.67 -19.62
CA ALA A 235 -2.49 -4.44 -20.80
C ALA A 235 -1.15 -5.18 -20.72
N PHE A 236 -0.51 -5.24 -19.54
CA PHE A 236 0.69 -6.04 -19.33
C PHE A 236 0.44 -7.54 -19.37
N THR A 237 -0.68 -8.02 -18.85
CA THR A 237 -1.07 -9.44 -18.93
C THR A 237 -1.10 -9.93 -20.38
N ILE A 238 -1.65 -9.11 -21.29
CA ILE A 238 -1.84 -9.49 -22.70
C ILE A 238 -0.62 -9.14 -23.57
N PHE A 239 -0.07 -7.93 -23.43
CA PHE A 239 0.93 -7.35 -24.33
C PHE A 239 2.31 -7.14 -23.70
N GLY A 240 2.44 -7.34 -22.39
CA GLY A 240 3.72 -7.26 -21.69
C GLY A 240 4.69 -8.35 -22.16
N ILE A 241 5.92 -8.28 -21.67
CA ILE A 241 6.96 -9.28 -21.91
C ILE A 241 7.63 -9.67 -20.59
N GLY A 242 8.27 -10.84 -20.57
CA GLY A 242 9.09 -11.32 -19.45
C GLY A 242 8.38 -11.31 -18.10
N ALA A 243 9.14 -10.93 -17.08
CA ALA A 243 8.72 -10.84 -15.68
C ALA A 243 7.49 -9.96 -15.46
N ALA A 244 7.42 -8.82 -16.15
CA ALA A 244 6.28 -7.90 -16.04
C ALA A 244 4.98 -8.58 -16.52
N ARG A 245 5.02 -9.34 -17.62
CA ARG A 245 3.83 -10.07 -18.10
C ARG A 245 3.38 -11.13 -17.10
N ALA A 246 4.32 -11.91 -16.57
CA ALA A 246 4.03 -13.00 -15.64
C ALA A 246 3.44 -12.49 -14.31
N SER A 247 3.92 -11.35 -13.82
CA SER A 247 3.50 -10.78 -12.53
C SER A 247 2.20 -9.96 -12.60
N ALA A 248 1.82 -9.48 -13.79
CA ALA A 248 0.67 -8.57 -13.96
C ALA A 248 -0.70 -9.14 -13.52
N PRO A 249 -1.06 -10.41 -13.79
CA PRO A 249 -2.34 -10.97 -13.34
C PRO A 249 -2.50 -11.01 -11.82
N GLY A 250 -1.44 -11.39 -11.10
CA GLY A 250 -1.46 -11.40 -9.63
C GLY A 250 -1.58 -9.98 -9.07
N ALA A 251 -0.80 -9.05 -9.62
CA ALA A 251 -0.89 -7.63 -9.28
C ALA A 251 -2.29 -7.06 -9.54
N ALA A 252 -2.96 -7.48 -10.62
CA ALA A 252 -4.30 -7.02 -11.00
C ALA A 252 -5.34 -7.35 -9.93
N VAL A 253 -5.30 -8.57 -9.39
CA VAL A 253 -6.22 -8.98 -8.32
C VAL A 253 -5.94 -8.20 -7.04
N ILE A 254 -4.67 -8.09 -6.64
CA ILE A 254 -4.26 -7.37 -5.43
C ILE A 254 -4.65 -5.89 -5.50
N GLN A 255 -4.47 -5.26 -6.66
CA GLN A 255 -4.82 -3.86 -6.89
C GLN A 255 -6.33 -3.65 -6.89
N PHE A 256 -7.07 -4.43 -7.69
CA PHE A 256 -8.48 -4.19 -7.94
C PHE A 256 -9.36 -4.58 -6.75
N ILE A 257 -9.12 -5.77 -6.18
CA ILE A 257 -9.89 -6.32 -5.05
C ILE A 257 -9.29 -5.89 -3.72
N GLY A 258 -7.97 -5.92 -3.59
CA GLY A 258 -7.28 -5.54 -2.35
C GLY A 258 -7.14 -4.03 -2.16
N GLY A 259 -7.21 -3.24 -3.24
CA GLY A 259 -7.09 -1.78 -3.18
C GLY A 259 -5.68 -1.31 -2.87
N ILE A 260 -4.66 -2.15 -3.10
CA ILE A 260 -3.25 -1.79 -2.94
C ILE A 260 -2.77 -1.26 -4.28
N HIS A 261 -2.84 0.05 -4.49
CA HIS A 261 -2.49 0.69 -5.76
C HIS A 261 -0.97 0.63 -6.03
N GLU A 262 -0.16 0.47 -4.99
CA GLU A 262 1.29 0.44 -5.09
C GLU A 262 1.83 -0.69 -5.98
N VAL A 263 1.08 -1.79 -6.15
CA VAL A 263 1.53 -2.95 -6.93
C VAL A 263 1.60 -2.68 -8.44
N TYR A 264 0.91 -1.66 -8.95
CA TYR A 264 1.01 -1.29 -10.37
C TYR A 264 2.07 -0.22 -10.65
N PHE A 265 2.60 0.45 -9.62
CA PHE A 265 3.58 1.54 -9.83
C PHE A 265 4.88 1.08 -10.51
N PRO A 266 5.46 -0.10 -10.22
CA PRO A 266 6.64 -0.59 -10.93
C PRO A 266 6.41 -0.69 -12.45
N PHE A 267 5.20 -1.07 -12.87
CA PHE A 267 4.83 -1.19 -14.28
C PHE A 267 4.83 0.17 -14.99
N ALA A 268 4.37 1.22 -14.30
CA ALA A 268 4.41 2.59 -14.81
C ALA A 268 5.84 3.17 -14.80
N LEU A 269 6.63 2.91 -13.74
CA LEU A 269 8.00 3.41 -13.59
C LEU A 269 8.99 2.78 -14.56
N MET A 270 8.81 1.49 -14.88
CA MET A 270 9.63 0.79 -15.86
C MET A 270 9.58 1.47 -17.24
N LYS A 271 8.42 2.04 -17.58
CA LYS A 271 8.20 2.75 -18.85
C LYS A 271 7.33 4.00 -18.61
N PRO A 272 7.93 5.15 -18.24
CA PRO A 272 7.18 6.34 -17.82
C PRO A 272 6.18 6.90 -18.82
N THR A 273 6.30 6.59 -20.12
CA THR A 273 5.27 6.94 -21.11
C THR A 273 3.91 6.33 -20.81
N LEU A 274 3.85 5.23 -20.05
CA LEU A 274 2.60 4.61 -19.58
C LEU A 274 1.84 5.47 -18.57
N ILE A 275 2.48 6.47 -17.96
CA ILE A 275 1.80 7.47 -17.12
C ILE A 275 0.76 8.24 -17.94
N ILE A 276 0.99 8.44 -19.25
CA ILE A 276 0.00 9.06 -20.15
C ILE A 276 -1.28 8.20 -20.20
N ALA A 277 -1.16 6.87 -20.23
CA ALA A 277 -2.30 5.98 -20.21
C ALA A 277 -3.09 6.11 -18.90
N LEU A 278 -2.39 6.17 -17.76
CA LEU A 278 -3.01 6.39 -16.45
C LEU A 278 -3.74 7.74 -16.39
N ILE A 279 -3.11 8.83 -16.85
CA ILE A 279 -3.72 10.16 -16.92
C ILE A 279 -5.02 10.12 -17.73
N LEU A 280 -4.97 9.58 -18.96
CA LEU A 280 -6.15 9.55 -19.84
C LEU A 280 -7.26 8.65 -19.29
N GLY A 281 -6.91 7.54 -18.64
CA GLY A 281 -7.85 6.70 -17.91
C GLY A 281 -8.50 7.44 -16.74
N GLY A 282 -7.70 8.08 -15.88
CA GLY A 282 -8.18 8.86 -14.75
C GLY A 282 -9.07 10.03 -15.20
N MET A 283 -8.65 10.77 -16.23
CA MET A 283 -9.46 11.84 -16.86
C MET A 283 -10.82 11.30 -17.31
N THR A 284 -10.84 10.12 -17.93
CA THR A 284 -12.07 9.48 -18.40
C THR A 284 -12.99 9.15 -17.23
N GLY A 285 -12.48 8.52 -16.16
CA GLY A 285 -13.26 8.21 -14.97
C GLY A 285 -13.84 9.45 -14.28
N VAL A 286 -13.02 10.49 -14.08
CA VAL A 286 -13.49 11.75 -13.50
C VAL A 286 -14.54 12.38 -14.40
N THR A 287 -14.35 12.39 -15.71
CA THR A 287 -15.34 12.91 -16.67
C THR A 287 -16.66 12.16 -16.59
N THR A 288 -16.63 10.82 -16.54
CA THR A 288 -17.84 10.00 -16.36
C THR A 288 -18.57 10.37 -15.08
N ASN A 289 -17.85 10.54 -13.96
CA ASN A 289 -18.47 10.91 -12.69
C ASN A 289 -19.05 12.33 -12.70
N VAL A 290 -18.39 13.28 -13.38
CA VAL A 290 -18.94 14.64 -13.58
C VAL A 290 -20.23 14.58 -14.39
N LEU A 291 -20.27 13.80 -15.49
CA LEU A 291 -21.45 13.68 -16.36
C LEU A 291 -22.64 13.02 -15.67
N PHE A 292 -22.39 12.00 -14.85
CA PHE A 292 -23.43 11.30 -14.09
C PHE A 292 -23.74 11.95 -12.74
N ASN A 293 -23.02 13.02 -12.38
CA ASN A 293 -23.02 13.61 -11.04
C ASN A 293 -22.89 12.55 -9.93
N SER A 294 -21.98 11.59 -10.12
CA SER A 294 -21.79 10.46 -9.21
C SER A 294 -20.66 10.68 -8.21
N GLY A 295 -20.85 10.18 -6.99
CA GLY A 295 -19.87 10.30 -5.91
C GLY A 295 -19.98 9.21 -4.85
N LEU A 296 -19.08 9.27 -3.87
CA LEU A 296 -19.12 8.41 -2.69
C LEU A 296 -19.61 9.21 -1.48
N ARG A 297 -20.25 8.55 -0.52
CA ARG A 297 -20.63 9.16 0.76
C ARG A 297 -19.45 9.32 1.72
N ALA A 298 -18.37 8.56 1.49
CA ALA A 298 -17.17 8.57 2.30
C ALA A 298 -15.95 8.11 1.48
N PRO A 299 -14.72 8.40 1.92
CA PRO A 299 -13.50 7.86 1.32
C PRO A 299 -13.52 6.34 1.26
N ALA A 300 -13.12 5.78 0.11
CA ALA A 300 -12.88 4.35 -0.04
C ALA A 300 -11.45 4.02 0.42
N ALA A 301 -11.33 3.31 1.54
CA ALA A 301 -10.05 2.87 2.11
C ALA A 301 -10.10 1.39 2.52
N PRO A 302 -9.23 0.52 1.97
CA PRO A 302 -8.31 0.76 0.86
C PRO A 302 -9.08 1.10 -0.44
N GLY A 303 -8.42 1.65 -1.47
CA GLY A 303 -9.04 2.06 -2.74
C GLY A 303 -9.45 0.89 -3.64
N SER A 304 -10.07 -0.15 -3.09
CA SER A 304 -10.52 -1.33 -3.84
C SER A 304 -11.89 -1.10 -4.48
N ILE A 305 -12.24 -1.91 -5.48
CA ILE A 305 -13.60 -1.90 -6.02
C ILE A 305 -14.64 -2.22 -4.94
N ILE A 306 -14.30 -3.10 -3.98
CA ILE A 306 -15.22 -3.46 -2.88
C ILE A 306 -15.50 -2.22 -2.03
N ALA A 307 -14.46 -1.47 -1.64
CA ALA A 307 -14.62 -0.25 -0.85
C ALA A 307 -15.33 0.85 -1.64
N VAL A 308 -15.01 1.02 -2.93
CA VAL A 308 -15.67 1.99 -3.81
C VAL A 308 -17.16 1.70 -3.92
N ILE A 309 -17.56 0.46 -4.21
CA ILE A 309 -18.96 0.05 -4.28
C ILE A 309 -19.64 0.18 -2.91
N ALA A 310 -18.97 -0.26 -1.85
CA ALA A 310 -19.50 -0.15 -0.49
C ALA A 310 -19.74 1.30 -0.07
N GLN A 311 -18.96 2.27 -0.58
CA GLN A 311 -19.13 3.70 -0.29
C GLN A 311 -19.89 4.47 -1.36
N THR A 312 -20.38 3.80 -2.40
CA THR A 312 -21.14 4.49 -3.45
C THR A 312 -22.45 5.00 -2.88
N TYR A 313 -22.78 6.26 -3.19
CA TYR A 313 -24.07 6.81 -2.80
C TYR A 313 -25.19 6.04 -3.51
N GLN A 314 -26.33 5.84 -2.84
CA GLN A 314 -27.34 4.83 -3.22
C GLN A 314 -27.86 4.98 -4.66
N THR A 315 -27.88 6.20 -5.20
CA THR A 315 -28.36 6.51 -6.56
C THR A 315 -27.28 6.45 -7.64
N ASP A 316 -26.02 6.26 -7.27
CA ASP A 316 -24.88 6.62 -8.12
C ASP A 316 -24.11 5.44 -8.70
N TYR A 317 -24.54 4.21 -8.39
CA TYR A 317 -23.86 2.98 -8.80
C TYR A 317 -23.54 2.93 -10.29
N VAL A 318 -24.48 3.35 -11.15
CA VAL A 318 -24.28 3.33 -12.60
C VAL A 318 -23.11 4.22 -13.00
N GLY A 319 -23.07 5.47 -12.51
CA GLY A 319 -22.01 6.43 -12.82
C GLY A 319 -20.65 5.95 -12.29
N VAL A 320 -20.60 5.45 -11.05
CA VAL A 320 -19.37 4.96 -10.44
C VAL A 320 -18.85 3.72 -11.17
N ILE A 321 -19.69 2.72 -11.44
CA ILE A 321 -19.28 1.48 -12.14
C ILE A 321 -18.79 1.80 -13.55
N LEU A 322 -19.52 2.65 -14.30
CA LEU A 322 -19.09 3.09 -15.62
C LEU A 322 -17.76 3.83 -15.56
N SER A 323 -17.55 4.68 -14.55
CA SER A 323 -16.28 5.39 -14.40
C SER A 323 -15.10 4.43 -14.25
N VAL A 324 -15.24 3.36 -13.48
CA VAL A 324 -14.20 2.33 -13.31
C VAL A 324 -13.95 1.59 -14.63
N ILE A 325 -15.02 1.12 -15.30
CA ILE A 325 -14.93 0.36 -16.55
C ILE A 325 -14.30 1.20 -17.65
N LEU A 326 -14.77 2.43 -17.85
CA LEU A 326 -14.27 3.31 -18.91
C LEU A 326 -12.83 3.75 -18.65
N SER A 327 -12.48 4.04 -17.39
CA SER A 327 -11.08 4.32 -17.02
C SER A 327 -10.16 3.14 -17.34
N ALA A 328 -10.59 1.93 -17.00
CA ALA A 328 -9.85 0.71 -17.29
C ALA A 328 -9.71 0.47 -18.79
N ALA A 329 -10.79 0.63 -19.55
CA ALA A 329 -10.80 0.46 -21.00
C ALA A 329 -9.86 1.45 -21.69
N VAL A 330 -9.93 2.73 -21.36
CA VAL A 330 -9.05 3.77 -21.95
C VAL A 330 -7.60 3.51 -21.59
N THR A 331 -7.31 3.22 -20.30
CA THR A 331 -5.93 2.92 -19.89
C THR A 331 -5.40 1.68 -20.61
N PHE A 332 -6.20 0.62 -20.70
CA PHE A 332 -5.84 -0.61 -21.40
C PHE A 332 -5.51 -0.35 -22.86
N VAL A 333 -6.38 0.36 -23.59
CA VAL A 333 -6.18 0.64 -25.02
C VAL A 333 -4.92 1.46 -25.25
N VAL A 334 -4.73 2.55 -24.50
CA VAL A 334 -3.55 3.42 -24.65
C VAL A 334 -2.27 2.67 -24.27
N ALA A 335 -2.28 1.94 -23.14
CA ALA A 335 -1.14 1.13 -22.72
C ALA A 335 -0.82 0.02 -23.72
N ALA A 336 -1.83 -0.66 -24.27
CA ALA A 336 -1.65 -1.68 -25.31
C ALA A 336 -0.98 -1.12 -26.57
N VAL A 337 -1.39 0.07 -27.02
CA VAL A 337 -0.75 0.76 -28.15
C VAL A 337 0.71 1.07 -27.83
N ILE A 338 1.00 1.64 -26.66
CA ILE A 338 2.37 1.98 -26.23
C ILE A 338 3.25 0.72 -26.17
N LEU A 339 2.77 -0.35 -25.51
CA LEU A 339 3.50 -1.61 -25.36
C LEU A 339 3.75 -2.29 -26.72
N ARG A 340 2.76 -2.29 -27.61
CA ARG A 340 2.94 -2.85 -28.97
C ARG A 340 3.91 -2.03 -29.80
N ALA A 341 3.85 -0.71 -29.72
CA ALA A 341 4.75 0.18 -30.46
C ALA A 341 6.20 0.05 -29.99
N SER A 342 6.45 -0.19 -28.70
CA SER A 342 7.80 -0.36 -28.16
C SER A 342 8.31 -1.81 -28.15
N ARG A 343 7.47 -2.80 -28.47
CA ARG A 343 7.76 -4.23 -28.31
C ARG A 343 9.11 -4.67 -28.87
N ARG A 344 9.49 -4.20 -30.05
CA ARG A 344 10.79 -4.56 -30.67
C ARG A 344 11.98 -4.07 -29.85
N LYS A 345 11.90 -2.87 -29.29
CA LYS A 345 12.94 -2.29 -28.42
C LYS A 345 12.98 -3.02 -27.08
N ASP A 346 11.81 -3.35 -26.54
CA ASP A 346 11.70 -4.04 -25.24
C ASP A 346 12.24 -5.48 -25.32
N LEU A 347 11.97 -6.20 -26.41
CA LEU A 347 12.55 -7.53 -26.66
C LEU A 347 14.08 -7.47 -26.80
N ALA A 348 14.61 -6.45 -27.47
CA ALA A 348 16.06 -6.26 -27.58
C ALA A 348 16.71 -5.94 -26.22
N ALA A 349 16.06 -5.12 -25.39
CA ALA A 349 16.51 -4.80 -24.04
C ALA A 349 16.50 -6.03 -23.13
N ALA A 350 15.46 -6.87 -23.21
CA ALA A 350 15.35 -8.12 -22.47
C ALA A 350 16.43 -9.12 -22.90
N ALA A 351 16.67 -9.28 -24.22
CA ALA A 351 17.75 -10.13 -24.74
C ALA A 351 19.15 -9.66 -24.30
N ALA A 352 19.33 -8.34 -24.10
CA ALA A 352 20.55 -7.74 -23.58
C ALA A 352 20.66 -7.79 -22.03
N GLY A 353 19.69 -8.38 -21.33
CA GLY A 353 19.68 -8.43 -19.86
C GLY A 353 19.46 -7.06 -19.19
N THR A 354 18.96 -6.07 -19.93
CA THR A 354 18.73 -4.69 -19.47
C THR A 354 17.26 -4.40 -19.18
N ASP A 355 16.46 -5.45 -18.92
CA ASP A 355 15.06 -5.29 -18.51
C ASP A 355 14.98 -4.46 -17.22
N ARG A 356 14.09 -3.48 -17.20
CA ARG A 356 14.01 -2.46 -16.16
C ARG A 356 12.98 -2.80 -15.09
N PHE A 357 12.32 -3.95 -15.17
CA PHE A 357 11.24 -4.29 -14.24
C PHE A 357 11.73 -4.42 -12.79
N GLU A 358 12.82 -5.16 -12.57
CA GLU A 358 13.39 -5.33 -11.22
C GLU A 358 13.91 -3.99 -10.65
N ALA A 359 14.56 -3.18 -11.50
CA ALA A 359 14.99 -1.83 -11.13
C ALA A 359 13.79 -0.94 -10.77
N ALA A 360 12.67 -1.06 -11.48
CA ALA A 360 11.45 -0.33 -11.19
C ALA A 360 10.78 -0.78 -9.87
N ILE A 361 10.81 -2.08 -9.55
CA ILE A 361 10.37 -2.59 -8.23
C ILE A 361 11.25 -1.97 -7.13
N SER A 362 12.57 -1.97 -7.31
CA SER A 362 13.51 -1.41 -6.33
C SER A 362 13.38 0.12 -6.18
N GLN A 363 13.15 0.83 -7.27
CA GLN A 363 12.83 2.27 -7.25
C GLN A 363 11.51 2.54 -6.52
N THR A 364 10.51 1.68 -6.71
CA THR A 364 9.21 1.75 -6.03
C THR A 364 9.39 1.59 -4.52
N GLU A 365 10.18 0.62 -4.05
CA GLU A 365 10.50 0.45 -2.63
C GLU A 365 11.26 1.65 -2.05
N THR A 366 12.19 2.22 -2.82
CA THR A 366 12.95 3.42 -2.43
C THR A 366 12.04 4.63 -2.27
N ASN A 367 11.16 4.89 -3.26
CA ASN A 367 10.18 5.97 -3.19
C ASN A 367 9.19 5.78 -2.02
N LYS A 368 8.86 4.52 -1.69
CA LYS A 368 8.03 4.16 -0.55
C LYS A 368 8.75 4.33 0.80
N GLY A 369 10.08 4.33 0.80
CA GLY A 369 10.93 4.41 1.99
C GLY A 369 10.93 3.13 2.86
N LYS A 370 10.32 2.04 2.38
CA LYS A 370 10.32 0.72 3.04
C LYS A 370 9.98 -0.40 2.05
N SER A 371 10.46 -1.61 2.32
CA SER A 371 10.08 -2.82 1.57
C SER A 371 8.59 -3.15 1.75
N SER A 372 8.03 -3.90 0.80
CA SER A 372 6.61 -4.23 0.77
C SER A 372 6.40 -5.68 0.35
N ASP A 373 5.72 -6.47 1.19
CA ASP A 373 5.43 -7.88 0.89
C ASP A 373 4.66 -8.06 -0.42
N ALA A 374 3.72 -7.14 -0.70
CA ALA A 374 2.98 -7.12 -1.97
C ALA A 374 3.87 -6.86 -3.21
N LEU A 375 5.02 -6.18 -3.05
CA LEU A 375 6.00 -5.97 -4.11
C LEU A 375 7.01 -7.12 -4.18
N ALA A 376 7.28 -7.80 -3.05
CA ALA A 376 8.11 -8.99 -3.02
C ALA A 376 7.50 -10.10 -3.90
N GLY A 377 6.17 -10.30 -3.86
CA GLY A 377 5.48 -11.24 -4.74
C GLY A 377 5.58 -10.91 -6.24
N LEU A 378 5.91 -9.67 -6.62
CA LEU A 378 6.19 -9.31 -8.02
C LEU A 378 7.58 -9.76 -8.47
N ARG A 379 8.53 -9.96 -7.54
CA ARG A 379 9.86 -10.52 -7.84
C ARG A 379 9.77 -12.03 -8.08
N ASP A 380 8.87 -12.73 -7.40
CA ASP A 380 8.66 -14.17 -7.56
C ASP A 380 8.06 -14.52 -8.94
N GLY A 381 7.17 -13.68 -9.49
CA GLY A 381 6.70 -13.84 -10.87
C GLY A 381 7.76 -13.53 -11.93
N ALA A 382 8.85 -12.85 -11.56
CA ALA A 382 9.99 -12.58 -12.43
C ALA A 382 10.94 -13.78 -12.54
N THR A 383 11.11 -14.55 -11.45
CA THR A 383 11.96 -15.74 -11.41
C THR A 383 11.33 -16.94 -12.11
N GLU A 384 9.99 -17.09 -12.11
CA GLU A 384 9.28 -18.11 -12.89
C GLU A 384 9.49 -17.98 -14.41
N ALA A 385 9.67 -16.76 -14.93
CA ALA A 385 9.96 -16.52 -16.36
C ALA A 385 11.44 -16.76 -16.72
N ALA A 386 12.36 -16.63 -15.75
CA ALA A 386 13.79 -16.89 -15.94
C ALA A 386 14.14 -18.38 -15.81
N ALA A 387 13.38 -19.14 -15.01
CA ALA A 387 13.59 -20.57 -14.78
C ALA A 387 13.17 -21.48 -15.95
N ALA A 388 12.47 -20.95 -16.97
CA ALA A 388 12.15 -21.69 -18.20
C ALA A 388 13.37 -21.95 -19.11
N GLY A 389 14.56 -21.48 -18.72
CA GLY A 389 15.81 -21.74 -19.42
C GLY A 389 16.96 -22.02 -18.44
N ALA A 390 17.41 -23.28 -18.43
CA ALA A 390 18.59 -23.81 -17.76
C ALA A 390 18.45 -24.12 -16.24
N ASP A 391 18.18 -25.39 -15.91
CA ASP A 391 19.29 -26.28 -15.54
C ASP A 391 18.89 -27.74 -15.82
N THR A 392 19.77 -28.50 -16.48
CA THR A 392 19.55 -29.92 -16.76
C THR A 392 20.02 -30.70 -15.53
N LEU A 393 19.07 -31.26 -14.77
CA LEU A 393 19.40 -32.13 -13.65
C LEU A 393 20.03 -33.42 -14.18
N VAL A 394 21.36 -33.55 -14.04
CA VAL A 394 22.12 -34.74 -14.41
C VAL A 394 21.75 -35.88 -13.47
N GLY A 395 21.25 -36.98 -14.05
CA GLY A 395 20.92 -38.21 -13.36
C GLY A 395 22.14 -39.00 -12.86
N GLY A 396 21.93 -39.77 -11.79
CA GLY A 396 22.91 -40.74 -11.29
C GLY A 396 22.48 -41.54 -10.06
N ARG A 397 21.55 -41.05 -9.23
CA ARG A 397 21.05 -41.78 -8.04
C ARG A 397 19.54 -41.66 -7.91
N THR A 398 18.89 -42.78 -7.60
CA THR A 398 17.46 -42.84 -7.26
C THR A 398 17.22 -42.06 -5.97
N VAL A 399 16.34 -41.06 -6.03
CA VAL A 399 16.05 -40.18 -4.90
C VAL A 399 15.05 -40.86 -3.96
N THR A 400 15.51 -41.29 -2.79
CA THR A 400 14.67 -41.93 -1.77
C THR A 400 14.59 -41.13 -0.47
N SER A 401 15.54 -40.23 -0.22
CA SER A 401 15.57 -39.35 0.95
C SER A 401 15.66 -37.88 0.57
N ILE A 402 14.62 -37.12 0.90
CA ILE A 402 14.49 -35.68 0.66
C ILE A 402 14.52 -34.93 1.99
N VAL A 403 15.42 -33.95 2.12
CA VAL A 403 15.57 -33.13 3.33
C VAL A 403 15.33 -31.64 3.03
N PHE A 404 14.38 -31.05 3.74
CA PHE A 404 14.23 -29.60 3.82
C PHE A 404 15.18 -29.03 4.87
N ALA A 405 16.11 -28.18 4.44
CA ALA A 405 17.09 -27.57 5.32
C ALA A 405 16.90 -26.05 5.45
N CYS A 406 16.85 -25.56 6.68
CA CYS A 406 16.93 -24.13 7.01
C CYS A 406 17.87 -23.92 8.20
N ASP A 407 18.13 -22.66 8.58
CA ASP A 407 19.14 -22.35 9.61
C ASP A 407 18.81 -23.00 10.97
N ALA A 408 17.55 -22.94 11.39
CA ALA A 408 17.08 -23.51 12.67
C ALA A 408 16.46 -24.91 12.56
N GLY A 409 16.18 -25.40 11.35
CA GLY A 409 15.47 -26.68 11.13
C GLY A 409 14.00 -26.70 11.59
N MET A 410 13.45 -25.59 12.07
CA MET A 410 12.08 -25.44 12.56
C MET A 410 11.42 -24.21 11.92
N GLY A 411 10.14 -24.30 11.55
CA GLY A 411 9.38 -23.22 10.91
C GLY A 411 9.03 -23.51 9.45
N SER A 412 9.46 -22.63 8.53
CA SER A 412 9.10 -22.69 7.11
C SER A 412 9.53 -23.98 6.40
N SER A 413 10.65 -24.59 6.81
CA SER A 413 11.11 -25.90 6.31
C SER A 413 10.20 -27.06 6.71
N ALA A 414 9.56 -27.00 7.88
CA ALA A 414 8.61 -28.03 8.32
C ALA A 414 7.30 -27.97 7.51
N MET A 415 6.87 -26.75 7.15
CA MET A 415 5.70 -26.55 6.28
C MET A 415 5.99 -27.02 4.86
N GLY A 416 7.14 -26.66 4.27
CA GLY A 416 7.56 -27.15 2.95
C GLY A 416 7.68 -28.67 2.89
N ALA A 417 8.29 -29.29 3.91
CA ALA A 417 8.36 -30.74 4.03
C ALA A 417 6.97 -31.39 4.09
N SER A 418 6.01 -30.77 4.78
CA SER A 418 4.63 -31.27 4.86
C SER A 418 3.91 -31.18 3.51
N VAL A 419 4.10 -30.08 2.77
CA VAL A 419 3.53 -29.88 1.42
C VAL A 419 4.07 -30.92 0.44
N LEU A 420 5.40 -31.09 0.37
CA LEU A 420 6.00 -32.06 -0.54
C LEU A 420 5.66 -33.50 -0.17
N ARG A 421 5.65 -33.84 1.13
CA ARG A 421 5.22 -35.16 1.61
C ARG A 421 3.79 -35.50 1.16
N ASN A 422 2.89 -34.52 1.23
CA ASN A 422 1.52 -34.69 0.76
C ASN A 422 1.43 -34.86 -0.76
N LYS A 423 2.28 -34.18 -1.54
CA LYS A 423 2.34 -34.34 -3.00
C LYS A 423 2.89 -35.71 -3.41
N ILE A 424 4.00 -36.15 -2.81
CA ILE A 424 4.60 -37.49 -3.01
C ILE A 424 3.59 -38.60 -2.69
N LYS A 425 2.87 -38.48 -1.55
CA LYS A 425 1.83 -39.43 -1.17
C LYS A 425 0.66 -39.45 -2.15
N LYS A 426 0.23 -38.30 -2.66
CA LYS A 426 -0.83 -38.20 -3.68
C LYS A 426 -0.41 -38.81 -5.03
N ALA A 427 0.87 -38.76 -5.35
CA ALA A 427 1.44 -39.37 -6.55
C ALA A 427 1.64 -40.90 -6.45
N GLY A 428 1.34 -41.51 -5.29
CA GLY A 428 1.48 -42.97 -5.10
C GLY A 428 2.92 -43.46 -5.00
N LEU A 429 3.87 -42.56 -4.71
CA LEU A 429 5.30 -42.86 -4.62
C LEU A 429 5.64 -43.37 -3.21
N ASP A 430 5.27 -44.62 -2.94
CA ASP A 430 5.57 -45.30 -1.68
C ASP A 430 7.06 -45.71 -1.64
N GLY A 431 7.82 -45.17 -0.66
CA GLY A 431 9.25 -45.45 -0.50
C GLY A 431 10.13 -44.20 -0.36
N VAL A 432 9.57 -43.00 -0.56
CA VAL A 432 10.31 -41.74 -0.49
C VAL A 432 10.09 -41.07 0.85
N THR A 433 11.17 -40.81 1.58
CA THR A 433 11.16 -40.14 2.88
C THR A 433 11.36 -38.64 2.73
N VAL A 434 10.48 -37.84 3.33
CA VAL A 434 10.57 -36.36 3.32
C VAL A 434 10.63 -35.83 4.74
N VAL A 435 11.77 -35.28 5.15
CA VAL A 435 12.01 -34.76 6.50
C VAL A 435 12.56 -33.33 6.47
N ASN A 436 12.54 -32.64 7.61
CA ASN A 436 13.20 -31.34 7.78
C ASN A 436 14.33 -31.45 8.81
N LYS A 437 15.45 -30.78 8.55
CA LYS A 437 16.61 -30.70 9.46
C LYS A 437 17.17 -29.27 9.47
N ALA A 438 17.93 -28.92 10.50
CA ALA A 438 18.77 -27.73 10.47
C ALA A 438 19.98 -27.98 9.55
N ILE A 439 20.49 -26.95 8.86
CA ILE A 439 21.67 -27.09 7.98
C ILE A 439 22.88 -27.64 8.75
N ALA A 440 23.03 -27.27 10.02
CA ALA A 440 24.07 -27.77 10.91
C ALA A 440 24.01 -29.30 11.15
N ASN A 441 22.82 -29.89 10.98
CA ASN A 441 22.52 -31.30 11.25
C ASN A 441 22.42 -32.13 9.95
N LEU A 442 22.87 -31.59 8.82
CA LEU A 442 23.04 -32.38 7.59
C LEU A 442 24.22 -33.35 7.81
N ASP A 443 23.88 -34.64 7.71
CA ASP A 443 24.73 -35.81 7.95
C ASP A 443 25.18 -36.50 6.66
N GLY A 444 24.85 -35.92 5.50
CA GLY A 444 25.24 -36.42 4.18
C GLY A 444 24.41 -37.62 3.69
N SER A 445 23.39 -38.06 4.44
CA SER A 445 22.55 -39.20 4.08
C SER A 445 21.39 -38.84 3.13
N ALA A 446 21.21 -37.57 2.79
CA ALA A 446 20.11 -37.09 1.97
C ALA A 446 20.48 -37.20 0.49
N ASP A 447 19.60 -37.75 -0.33
CA ASP A 447 19.78 -37.80 -1.79
C ASP A 447 19.46 -36.43 -2.42
N LEU A 448 18.46 -35.73 -1.87
CA LEU A 448 18.03 -34.41 -2.32
C LEU A 448 17.80 -33.46 -1.15
N ILE A 449 18.35 -32.25 -1.24
CA ILE A 449 18.25 -31.20 -0.23
C ILE A 449 17.56 -29.97 -0.81
N ILE A 450 16.49 -29.52 -0.14
CA ILE A 450 15.73 -28.33 -0.51
C ILE A 450 15.99 -27.21 0.50
N THR A 451 16.46 -26.07 0.03
CA THR A 451 16.81 -24.90 0.86
C THR A 451 16.30 -23.61 0.24
N GLN A 452 16.23 -22.53 1.04
CA GLN A 452 16.11 -21.20 0.46
C GLN A 452 17.36 -20.82 -0.33
N ASN A 453 17.23 -20.03 -1.39
CA ASN A 453 18.36 -19.61 -2.25
C ASN A 453 19.57 -19.10 -1.45
N GLN A 454 19.31 -18.27 -0.42
CA GLN A 454 20.36 -17.69 0.43
C GLN A 454 21.13 -18.72 1.27
N LEU A 455 20.59 -19.93 1.40
CA LEU A 455 21.11 -20.99 2.25
C LEU A 455 21.68 -22.17 1.46
N THR A 456 21.50 -22.21 0.15
CA THR A 456 21.90 -23.36 -0.69
C THR A 456 23.42 -23.56 -0.69
N ASP A 457 24.22 -22.50 -0.81
CA ASP A 457 25.69 -22.62 -0.81
C ASP A 457 26.22 -23.18 0.52
N ARG A 458 25.56 -22.81 1.63
CA ARG A 458 25.89 -23.32 2.97
C ARG A 458 25.53 -24.80 3.10
N ALA A 459 24.42 -25.24 2.50
CA ALA A 459 24.05 -26.65 2.45
C ALA A 459 24.97 -27.47 1.54
N ARG A 460 25.38 -26.94 0.37
CA ARG A 460 26.36 -27.57 -0.54
C ARG A 460 27.69 -27.83 0.14
N THR A 461 28.13 -26.91 1.00
CA THR A 461 29.37 -27.07 1.78
C THR A 461 29.27 -28.24 2.78
N ARG A 462 28.07 -28.53 3.30
CA ARG A 462 27.83 -29.57 4.31
C ARG A 462 27.52 -30.95 3.73
N ALA A 463 26.86 -31.00 2.58
CA ALA A 463 26.47 -32.22 1.90
C ALA A 463 26.69 -32.06 0.38
N PRO A 464 27.95 -32.13 -0.08
CA PRO A 464 28.29 -31.84 -1.48
C PRO A 464 27.76 -32.88 -2.47
N ASP A 465 27.57 -34.12 -2.01
CA ASP A 465 27.16 -35.25 -2.85
C ASP A 465 25.64 -35.36 -3.07
N ALA A 466 24.85 -34.50 -2.42
CA ALA A 466 23.39 -34.46 -2.54
C ALA A 466 22.95 -33.59 -3.71
N ILE A 467 21.76 -33.86 -4.28
CA ILE A 467 21.13 -32.98 -5.26
C ILE A 467 20.57 -31.76 -4.52
N HIS A 468 20.97 -30.54 -4.90
CA HIS A 468 20.52 -29.31 -4.25
C HIS A 468 19.46 -28.59 -5.07
N VAL A 469 18.31 -28.35 -4.46
CA VAL A 469 17.21 -27.57 -5.05
C VAL A 469 16.99 -26.31 -4.22
N SER A 470 17.15 -25.16 -4.85
CA SER A 470 16.94 -23.86 -4.23
C SER A 470 15.53 -23.34 -4.50
N VAL A 471 14.82 -22.91 -3.46
CA VAL A 471 13.47 -22.33 -3.56
C VAL A 471 13.44 -20.92 -2.96
N ASP A 472 12.56 -20.04 -3.46
CA ASP A 472 12.40 -18.69 -2.89
C ASP A 472 11.59 -18.74 -1.59
N ASN A 473 10.52 -19.54 -1.57
CA ASN A 473 9.64 -19.71 -0.42
C ASN A 473 9.25 -21.19 -0.25
N PHE A 474 9.16 -21.65 0.99
CA PHE A 474 8.81 -23.03 1.30
C PHE A 474 7.32 -23.36 1.13
N MET A 475 6.43 -22.37 1.10
CA MET A 475 4.99 -22.62 1.06
C MET A 475 4.47 -22.95 -0.34
N ASN A 476 4.97 -22.25 -1.38
CA ASN A 476 4.52 -22.39 -2.76
C ASN A 476 5.73 -22.28 -3.69
N SER A 477 6.29 -23.43 -4.09
CA SER A 477 7.34 -23.47 -5.12
C SER A 477 6.93 -24.44 -6.22
N PRO A 478 6.92 -24.02 -7.51
CA PRO A 478 6.66 -24.91 -8.63
C PRO A 478 7.72 -26.02 -8.75
N LYS A 479 8.92 -25.80 -8.19
CA LYS A 479 9.98 -26.81 -8.10
C LYS A 479 9.57 -28.05 -7.31
N TYR A 480 8.54 -27.98 -6.49
CA TYR A 480 8.01 -29.18 -5.83
C TYR A 480 7.38 -30.15 -6.82
N ASP A 481 6.73 -29.64 -7.86
CA ASP A 481 6.15 -30.49 -8.89
C ASP A 481 7.25 -31.08 -9.77
N GLU A 482 8.31 -30.32 -10.09
CA GLU A 482 9.51 -30.84 -10.76
C GLU A 482 10.20 -31.95 -9.95
N VAL A 483 10.33 -31.79 -8.63
CA VAL A 483 10.90 -32.82 -7.75
C VAL A 483 10.02 -34.07 -7.70
N VAL A 484 8.69 -33.91 -7.66
CA VAL A 484 7.77 -35.06 -7.69
C VAL A 484 7.88 -35.81 -9.02
N GLU A 485 7.95 -35.09 -10.14
CA GLU A 485 8.13 -35.68 -11.48
C GLU A 485 9.47 -36.40 -11.62
N LEU A 486 10.56 -35.79 -11.18
CA LEU A 486 11.89 -36.43 -11.15
C LEU A 486 11.87 -37.75 -10.37
N VAL A 487 11.24 -37.73 -9.18
CA VAL A 487 11.14 -38.93 -8.34
C VAL A 487 10.24 -39.97 -9.01
N ARG A 488 9.16 -39.55 -9.66
CA ARG A 488 8.24 -40.44 -10.39
C ARG A 488 8.92 -41.14 -11.56
N GLU A 489 9.64 -40.41 -12.40
CA GLU A 489 10.41 -40.96 -13.53
C GLU A 489 11.46 -41.98 -13.08
N GLN A 490 12.00 -41.84 -11.87
CA GLN A 490 12.98 -42.77 -11.31
C GLN A 490 12.36 -44.02 -10.65
N HIS A 491 11.07 -44.00 -10.31
CA HIS A 491 10.37 -45.09 -9.61
C HIS A 491 9.33 -45.81 -10.49
N GLU A 492 8.96 -45.25 -11.64
CA GLU A 492 8.18 -45.99 -12.65
C GLU A 492 9.09 -47.01 -13.36
N PRO A 493 8.68 -48.29 -13.47
CA PRO A 493 9.43 -49.26 -14.26
C PRO A 493 9.38 -48.83 -15.73
N THR A 494 10.54 -48.55 -16.31
CA THR A 494 10.69 -48.37 -17.77
C THR A 494 10.02 -49.55 -18.49
N PRO A 495 9.15 -49.33 -19.48
CA PRO A 495 8.45 -50.41 -20.19
C PRO A 495 9.38 -51.37 -20.93
#